data_AF-A0AAV4GEB6-F1
#
_entry.id   AF-A0AAV4GEB6-F1
#
_cell.length_a   1.000
_cell.length_b   1.000
_cell.length_c   1.000
_cell.angle_alpha   90.00
_cell.angle_beta   90.00
_cell.angle_gamma   90.00
#
_symmetry.space_group_name_H-M   'P 1'
#
loop_
_entity.id
_entity.type
_entity.pdbx_description
1 polymer ?
#
loop_
_entity_poly.entity_id
_entity_poly.type
_entity_poly.pdbx_seq_one_letter_code
_entity_poly.pdbx_strand_id
1 'polypeptide(L)'
;MSLTILEARWRVFGHISRQAINTPPDVAMTKYFKTEGSKRRGLPKTSIVTTRRRDLKSHNSDHWPTRLHSVKDLDHLRDIAQNRSDWKHLTTAIIIQISPGRDVR
;
A
#
# COMPACT_ATOMS: atom_id res chain seq x y z
N MET A 1 1.46 -2.58 16.46
CA MET A 1 0.24 -2.51 15.63
C MET A 1 -0.33 -3.92 15.52
N SER A 2 -1.64 -4.14 15.61
CA SER A 2 -2.20 -5.51 15.53
C SER A 2 -2.01 -6.11 14.14
N LEU A 3 -1.61 -7.39 14.05
CA LEU A 3 -1.47 -8.13 12.77
C LEU A 3 -2.77 -8.12 11.97
N THR A 4 -3.91 -8.32 12.65
CA THR A 4 -5.24 -8.29 12.03
C THR A 4 -5.56 -6.95 11.36
N ILE A 5 -5.05 -5.84 11.92
CA ILE A 5 -5.22 -4.51 11.35
C ILE A 5 -4.33 -4.33 10.12
N LEU A 6 -3.10 -4.86 10.16
CA LEU A 6 -2.16 -4.81 9.03
C LEU A 6 -2.71 -5.62 7.85
N GLU A 7 -3.16 -6.84 8.10
CA GLU A 7 -3.79 -7.73 7.10
C GLU A 7 -5.04 -7.11 6.49
N ALA A 8 -5.99 -6.68 7.33
CA ALA A 8 -7.24 -6.06 6.85
C ALA A 8 -6.94 -4.83 5.97
N ARG A 9 -5.94 -4.03 6.36
CA ARG A 9 -5.51 -2.85 5.62
C ARG A 9 -4.95 -3.21 4.24
N TRP A 10 -4.09 -4.22 4.16
CA TRP A 10 -3.54 -4.69 2.88
C TRP A 10 -4.59 -5.38 2.02
N ARG A 11 -5.56 -6.08 2.63
CA ARG A 11 -6.69 -6.68 1.93
C ARG A 11 -7.60 -5.63 1.29
N VAL A 12 -7.96 -4.59 2.03
CA VAL A 12 -8.74 -3.45 1.51
C VAL A 12 -7.98 -2.75 0.39
N PHE A 13 -6.67 -2.53 0.56
CA PHE A 13 -5.86 -1.87 -0.45
C PHE A 13 -5.76 -2.70 -1.74
N GLY A 14 -5.55 -4.02 -1.63
CA GLY A 14 -5.56 -4.92 -2.78
C GLY A 14 -6.92 -4.97 -3.46
N HIS A 15 -8.01 -4.95 -2.70
CA HIS A 15 -9.35 -4.86 -3.27
C HIS A 15 -9.53 -3.57 -4.08
N ILE A 16 -9.19 -2.41 -3.51
CA ILE A 16 -9.25 -1.11 -4.20
C ILE A 16 -8.36 -1.11 -5.45
N SER A 17 -7.16 -1.68 -5.35
CA SER A 17 -6.17 -1.71 -6.44
C SER A 17 -6.64 -2.55 -7.63
N ARG A 18 -7.48 -3.57 -7.38
CA ARG A 18 -8.09 -4.42 -8.41
C ARG A 18 -9.30 -3.80 -9.09
N GLN A 19 -9.91 -2.76 -8.51
CA GLN A 19 -11.06 -2.10 -9.12
C GLN A 19 -10.63 -1.33 -10.38
N ALA A 20 -11.60 -1.00 -11.20
CA ALA A 20 -11.39 -0.19 -12.40
C ALA A 20 -10.68 1.15 -12.08
N ILE A 21 -9.88 1.60 -13.03
CA ILE A 21 -9.29 2.93 -13.03
C ILE A 21 -10.42 3.97 -13.08
N ASN A 22 -10.20 5.15 -12.50
CA ASN A 22 -11.18 6.24 -12.32
C ASN A 22 -12.30 6.00 -11.31
N THR A 23 -12.21 4.95 -10.50
CA THR A 23 -13.06 4.83 -9.30
C THR A 23 -12.74 5.93 -8.29
N PRO A 24 -13.67 6.34 -7.41
CA PRO A 24 -13.41 7.38 -6.41
C PRO A 24 -12.13 7.16 -5.58
N PRO A 25 -11.79 5.93 -5.14
CA PRO A 25 -10.52 5.66 -4.46
C PRO A 25 -9.30 5.87 -5.35
N ASP A 26 -9.38 5.46 -6.62
CA ASP A 26 -8.30 5.66 -7.59
C ASP A 26 -8.01 7.16 -7.80
N VAL A 27 -9.06 7.93 -8.10
CA VAL A 27 -8.94 9.37 -8.32
C VAL A 27 -8.36 10.04 -7.07
N ALA A 28 -8.77 9.62 -5.87
CA ALA A 28 -8.24 10.14 -4.62
C ALA A 28 -6.75 9.82 -4.43
N MET A 29 -6.30 8.60 -4.74
CA MET A 29 -4.89 8.19 -4.64
C MET A 29 -4.02 8.88 -5.70
N THR A 30 -4.49 8.95 -6.94
CA THR A 30 -3.81 9.67 -8.02
C THR A 30 -3.71 11.17 -7.71
N LYS A 31 -4.79 11.77 -7.18
CA LYS A 31 -4.78 13.17 -6.74
C LYS A 31 -3.83 13.40 -5.56
N TYR A 32 -3.69 12.43 -4.65
CA TYR A 32 -2.71 12.51 -3.55
C TYR A 32 -1.29 12.73 -4.12
N PHE A 33 -0.85 11.93 -5.08
CA PHE A 33 0.48 12.09 -5.69
C PHE A 33 0.61 13.35 -6.55
N LYS A 34 -0.45 13.74 -7.27
CA LYS A 34 -0.45 14.98 -8.06
C LYS A 34 -0.47 16.27 -7.22
N THR A 35 -0.87 16.20 -5.95
CA THR A 35 -0.98 17.37 -5.06
C THR A 35 0.11 17.46 -3.98
N GLU A 36 1.11 16.55 -3.97
CA GLU A 36 2.34 16.72 -3.17
C GLU A 36 3.12 17.94 -3.73
N GLY A 37 2.73 19.13 -3.29
CA GLY A 37 3.22 20.44 -3.75
C GLY A 37 2.38 21.60 -3.20
N SER A 38 1.08 21.38 -2.96
CA SER A 38 0.27 22.38 -2.26
C SER A 38 0.52 22.26 -0.75
N LYS A 39 1.16 23.27 -0.14
CA LYS A 39 1.28 23.45 1.32
C LYS A 39 -0.13 23.50 1.95
N ARG A 40 -0.75 22.35 2.20
CA ARG A 40 -2.02 22.31 2.94
C ARG A 40 -1.71 22.63 4.40
N ARG A 41 -2.26 23.71 4.92
CA ARG A 41 -2.24 24.03 6.35
C ARG A 41 -3.17 23.04 7.07
N GLY A 42 -2.67 22.33 8.08
CA GLY A 42 -3.44 21.37 8.90
C GLY A 42 -2.72 20.04 9.15
N LEU A 43 -3.29 19.21 10.03
CA LEU A 43 -2.75 17.91 10.45
C LEU A 43 -2.42 17.03 9.23
N PRO A 44 -1.23 16.41 9.15
CA PRO A 44 -0.90 15.52 8.04
C PRO A 44 -1.95 14.41 7.95
N LYS A 45 -2.77 14.43 6.90
CA LYS A 45 -3.82 13.42 6.70
C LYS A 45 -3.14 12.05 6.62
N THR A 46 -3.41 11.20 7.61
CA THR A 46 -3.13 9.77 7.52
C THR A 46 -3.99 9.18 6.41
N SER A 47 -3.42 9.10 5.20
CA SER A 47 -4.08 8.54 4.04
C SER A 47 -3.76 7.05 3.91
N ILE A 48 -4.58 6.38 3.10
CA ILE A 48 -4.31 5.02 2.64
C ILE A 48 -2.88 4.90 2.09
N VAL A 49 -2.42 5.91 1.35
CA VAL A 49 -1.10 6.01 0.71
C VAL A 49 0.02 6.23 1.72
N THR A 50 -0.11 7.19 2.64
CA THR A 50 0.96 7.49 3.63
C THR A 50 1.25 6.31 4.54
N THR A 51 0.19 5.56 4.87
CA THR A 51 0.31 4.37 5.72
C THR A 51 1.00 3.24 4.97
N ARG A 52 0.65 3.02 3.69
CA ARG A 52 1.28 2.02 2.81
C ARG A 52 2.75 2.36 2.55
N ARG A 53 3.07 3.64 2.32
CA ARG A 53 4.45 4.12 2.17
C ARG A 53 5.29 3.81 3.42
N ARG A 54 4.71 3.91 4.62
CA ARG A 54 5.40 3.53 5.87
C ARG A 54 5.62 2.02 5.94
N ASP A 55 4.57 1.24 5.69
CA ASP A 55 4.64 -0.23 5.74
C ASP A 55 5.67 -0.76 4.71
N LEU A 56 5.70 -0.19 3.50
CA LEU A 56 6.68 -0.52 2.45
C LEU A 56 8.10 -0.06 2.77
N LYS A 57 8.29 1.09 3.43
CA LYS A 57 9.62 1.54 3.86
C LYS A 57 10.24 0.61 4.90
N SER A 58 9.41 -0.01 5.72
CA SER A 58 9.83 -1.04 6.69
C SER A 58 10.09 -2.40 6.05
N HIS A 59 9.66 -2.60 4.80
CA HIS A 59 9.89 -3.82 4.04
C HIS A 59 11.09 -3.64 3.11
N ASN A 60 12.14 -4.44 3.31
CA ASN A 60 13.31 -4.44 2.44
C ASN A 60 13.34 -5.77 1.68
N SER A 61 13.06 -5.71 0.37
CA SER A 61 13.05 -6.87 -0.50
C SER A 61 13.44 -6.44 -1.91
N ASP A 62 14.36 -7.19 -2.53
CA ASP A 62 14.75 -6.98 -3.93
C ASP A 62 13.67 -7.46 -4.92
N HIS A 63 12.72 -8.28 -4.46
CA HIS A 63 11.72 -8.94 -5.32
C HIS A 63 10.40 -8.19 -5.43
N TRP A 64 10.16 -7.20 -4.56
CA TRP A 64 8.87 -6.53 -4.43
C TRP A 64 9.02 -5.01 -4.37
N PRO A 65 7.99 -4.23 -4.74
CA PRO A 65 8.04 -2.79 -4.62
C PRO A 65 8.33 -2.38 -3.17
N THR A 66 9.39 -1.61 -2.95
CA THR A 66 9.78 -1.09 -1.62
C THR A 66 9.31 0.35 -1.40
N ARG A 67 8.66 0.93 -2.41
CA ARG A 67 8.39 2.37 -2.49
C ARG A 67 7.01 2.62 -3.06
N LEU A 68 6.34 3.61 -2.49
CA LEU A 68 5.08 4.15 -3.00
C LEU A 68 5.17 5.68 -2.94
N HIS A 69 5.87 6.27 -3.91
CA HIS A 69 6.15 7.71 -3.97
C HIS A 69 5.53 8.42 -5.16
N SER A 70 5.17 7.68 -6.19
CA SER A 70 4.63 8.23 -7.44
C SER A 70 3.39 7.47 -7.89
N VAL A 71 2.69 8.02 -8.87
CA VAL A 71 1.60 7.32 -9.56
C VAL A 71 2.12 6.05 -10.25
N LYS A 72 3.36 6.07 -10.78
CA LYS A 72 3.99 4.89 -11.39
C LYS A 72 4.16 3.75 -10.39
N ASP A 73 4.55 4.06 -9.16
CA ASP A 73 4.67 3.06 -8.09
C ASP A 73 3.30 2.49 -7.70
N LEU A 74 2.26 3.33 -7.74
CA LEU A 74 0.88 2.89 -7.51
C LEU A 74 0.42 1.93 -8.62
N ASP A 75 0.71 2.23 -9.87
CA ASP A 75 0.36 1.38 -11.02
C ASP A 75 1.11 0.04 -10.95
N HIS A 76 2.40 0.04 -10.62
CA HIS A 76 3.15 -1.19 -10.42
C HIS A 76 2.58 -2.07 -9.29
N LEU A 77 2.17 -1.45 -8.18
CA LEU A 77 1.48 -2.17 -7.09
C LEU A 77 0.10 -2.69 -7.52
N ARG A 78 -0.59 -2.02 -8.44
CA ARG A 78 -1.85 -2.51 -9.01
C ARG A 78 -1.64 -3.72 -9.87
N ASP A 79 -0.63 -3.72 -10.72
CA ASP A 79 -0.32 -4.85 -11.60
C ASP A 79 -0.09 -6.11 -10.75
N ILE A 80 0.68 -5.98 -9.66
CA ILE A 80 0.87 -7.06 -8.69
C ILE A 80 -0.44 -7.42 -7.98
N ALA A 81 -1.27 -6.42 -7.63
CA ALA A 81 -2.54 -6.66 -6.99
C ALA A 81 -3.52 -7.48 -7.85
N GLN A 82 -3.46 -7.36 -9.19
CA GLN A 82 -4.30 -8.15 -10.10
C GLN A 82 -4.08 -9.64 -9.90
N ASN A 83 -2.83 -10.07 -9.72
CA ASN A 83 -2.54 -11.44 -9.33
C ASN A 83 -2.79 -11.63 -7.82
N ARG A 84 -3.86 -12.38 -7.50
CA ARG A 84 -4.22 -12.65 -6.09
C ARG A 84 -3.13 -13.41 -5.34
N SER A 85 -2.40 -14.29 -6.02
CA SER A 85 -1.32 -15.08 -5.43
C SER A 85 -0.11 -14.20 -5.12
N ASP A 86 0.33 -13.39 -6.09
CA ASP A 86 1.46 -12.47 -5.89
C ASP A 86 1.13 -11.42 -4.84
N TRP A 87 -0.10 -10.89 -4.85
CA TRP A 87 -0.58 -10.00 -3.80
C TRP A 87 -0.53 -10.65 -2.41
N LYS A 88 -0.96 -11.91 -2.30
CA LYS A 88 -0.90 -12.64 -1.04
C LYS A 88 0.56 -12.78 -0.58
N HIS A 89 1.46 -13.23 -1.45
CA HIS A 89 2.89 -13.36 -1.14
C HIS A 89 3.52 -12.04 -0.69
N LEU A 90 3.26 -10.95 -1.42
CA LEU A 90 3.73 -9.61 -1.06
C LEU A 90 3.23 -9.21 0.33
N THR A 91 1.93 -9.32 0.57
CA THR A 91 1.35 -8.88 1.85
C THR A 91 1.83 -9.73 3.02
N THR A 92 1.95 -11.05 2.85
CA THR A 92 2.54 -11.95 3.85
C THR A 92 3.99 -11.60 4.14
N ALA A 93 4.82 -11.33 3.12
CA ALA A 93 6.21 -10.90 3.30
C ALA A 93 6.32 -9.59 4.10
N ILE A 94 5.48 -8.60 3.77
CA ILE A 94 5.39 -7.33 4.51
C ILE A 94 4.99 -7.57 5.98
N ILE A 95 3.99 -8.41 6.23
CA ILE A 95 3.52 -8.72 7.59
C ILE A 95 4.61 -9.39 8.42
N ILE A 96 5.29 -10.40 7.86
CA ILE A 96 6.39 -11.11 8.52
C ILE A 96 7.54 -10.15 8.86
N GLN A 97 7.94 -9.29 7.92
CA GLN A 97 9.05 -8.35 8.14
C GLN A 97 8.73 -7.24 9.15
N ILE A 98 7.49 -6.74 9.16
CA ILE A 98 7.07 -5.71 10.13
C ILE A 98 6.89 -6.28 11.54
N SER A 99 6.65 -7.59 11.67
CA SER A 99 6.43 -8.28 12.93
C SER A 99 7.30 -9.56 13.05
N PRO A 100 8.63 -9.43 13.12
CA PRO A 100 9.53 -10.57 13.25
C PRO A 100 9.33 -11.22 14.62
N GLY A 101 8.78 -12.43 14.65
CA GLY A 101 8.66 -13.23 15.88
C GLY A 101 7.32 -13.90 16.17
N ARG A 102 6.33 -13.88 15.27
CA ARG A 102 5.12 -14.72 15.41
C ARG A 102 4.69 -15.31 14.07
N ASP A 103 4.53 -16.63 14.06
CA ASP A 103 4.02 -17.41 12.92
C ASP A 103 2.68 -16.86 12.44
N VAL A 104 2.63 -16.54 11.14
CA VAL A 104 1.39 -16.23 10.42
C VAL A 104 0.77 -17.59 10.06
N ARG A 105 -0.18 -18.05 10.89
CA ARG A 105 -0.94 -19.29 10.65
C ARG A 105 -1.99 -19.12 9.56
#